data_AF-A0A0M1JXH4-F1
#
_entry.id   AF-A0A0M1JXH4-F1
#
_cell.length_a   1.000
_cell.length_b   1.000
_cell.length_c   1.000
_cell.angle_alpha   90.00
_cell.angle_beta   90.00
_cell.angle_gamma   90.00
#
_symmetry.space_group_name_H-M   'P 1'
#
loop_
_entity.id
_entity.type
_entity.pdbx_description
1 polymer ?
#
loop_
_entity_poly.entity_id
_entity_poly.type
_entity_poly.pdbx_seq_one_letter_code
_entity_poly.pdbx_strand_id
1 'polypeptide(L)'
;METELVAQSQNGESQANFFNPQMKYGEREILEGQLITFPNPRVGRRYEIQVTLPEFTCKCPFSGYPDFATIYITYIPDQKVVELKAIKLYINQYRDRYISHEESVNQILDDFVDACDPLEITIKGDFNPRGNVHTVISVKHEKKID
;
A
#
# COMPACT_ATOMS: atom_id res chain seq x y z
N MET A 1 -8.77 34.08 28.71
CA MET A 1 -7.52 34.61 28.15
C MET A 1 -7.07 33.57 27.13
N GLU A 2 -7.63 33.75 25.94
CA GLU A 2 -7.45 32.90 24.78
C GLU A 2 -6.03 33.02 24.23
N THR A 3 -5.51 31.93 23.70
CA THR A 3 -4.62 31.97 22.54
C THR A 3 -4.97 30.78 21.68
N GLU A 4 -5.96 30.97 20.81
CA GLU A 4 -6.19 30.16 19.63
C GLU A 4 -4.96 30.30 18.72
N LEU A 5 -4.29 29.20 18.40
CA LEU A 5 -3.34 29.16 17.29
C LEU A 5 -4.12 28.75 16.05
N VAL A 6 -4.62 29.77 15.34
CA VAL A 6 -5.19 29.64 14.00
C VAL A 6 -4.06 29.30 13.03
N ALA A 7 -3.90 28.02 12.69
CA ALA A 7 -3.11 27.61 11.54
C ALA A 7 -3.92 27.91 10.28
N GLN A 8 -3.47 28.94 9.57
CA GLN A 8 -4.08 29.46 8.36
C GLN A 8 -4.10 28.40 7.25
N SER A 9 -5.28 28.22 6.66
CA SER A 9 -5.51 27.51 5.41
C SER A 9 -4.75 28.17 4.26
N GLN A 10 -3.80 27.48 3.66
CA GLN A 10 -3.29 27.82 2.32
C GLN A 10 -4.02 26.96 1.29
N ASN A 11 -5.10 27.51 0.74
CA ASN A 11 -5.68 27.03 -0.51
C ASN A 11 -4.86 27.58 -1.68
N GLY A 12 -4.49 26.71 -2.62
CA GLY A 12 -4.28 27.11 -4.01
C GLY A 12 -2.86 27.09 -4.54
N GLU A 13 -2.12 25.99 -4.39
CA GLU A 13 -1.09 25.65 -5.37
C GLU A 13 -1.67 24.66 -6.38
N SER A 14 -1.91 25.20 -7.58
CA SER A 14 -2.11 24.45 -8.81
C SER A 14 -1.11 23.30 -8.90
N GLN A 15 -1.59 22.08 -9.15
CA GLN A 15 -0.78 20.90 -9.53
C GLN A 15 -0.10 21.14 -10.90
N ALA A 16 0.78 22.12 -10.96
CA ALA A 16 1.54 22.48 -12.15
C ALA A 16 2.88 21.72 -12.14
N ASN A 17 2.93 20.64 -12.93
CA ASN A 17 4.12 20.08 -13.56
C ASN A 17 5.38 19.89 -12.69
N PHE A 18 5.45 18.78 -11.95
CA PHE A 18 6.70 18.22 -11.44
C PHE A 18 7.52 17.50 -12.53
N PHE A 19 7.73 18.11 -13.70
CA PHE A 19 8.71 17.53 -14.62
C PHE A 19 10.11 17.87 -14.12
N ASN A 20 10.65 17.01 -13.25
CA ASN A 20 12.06 17.04 -12.90
C ASN A 20 12.83 16.24 -13.98
N PRO A 21 13.53 16.89 -14.92
CA PRO A 21 14.24 16.21 -16.00
C PRO A 21 15.38 15.31 -15.50
N GLN A 22 15.77 15.41 -14.22
CA GLN A 22 16.79 14.56 -13.60
C GLN A 22 16.20 13.31 -12.92
N MET A 23 14.87 13.20 -12.82
CA MET A 23 14.23 12.06 -12.17
C MET A 23 14.56 10.76 -12.92
N LYS A 24 14.88 9.70 -12.17
CA LYS A 24 15.15 8.39 -12.74
C LYS A 24 13.85 7.72 -13.17
N TYR A 25 13.93 6.78 -14.11
CA TYR A 25 12.73 6.11 -14.62
C TYR A 25 11.93 5.39 -13.52
N GLY A 26 12.61 4.74 -12.57
CA GLY A 26 11.94 4.03 -11.48
C GLY A 26 11.21 4.96 -10.51
N GLU A 27 11.74 6.16 -10.27
CA GLU A 27 11.09 7.17 -9.44
C GLU A 27 9.78 7.64 -10.09
N ARG A 28 9.80 7.88 -11.41
CA ARG A 28 8.58 8.18 -12.17
C ARG A 28 7.55 7.06 -12.11
N GLU A 29 7.98 5.82 -12.39
CA GLU A 29 7.07 4.66 -12.36
C GLU A 29 6.45 4.43 -10.98
N ILE A 30 7.20 4.70 -9.90
CA ILE A 30 6.65 4.62 -8.55
C ILE A 30 5.62 5.72 -8.33
N LEU A 31 5.93 6.97 -8.67
CA LEU A 31 5.02 8.11 -8.47
C LEU A 31 3.70 7.96 -9.25
N GLU A 32 3.78 7.44 -10.47
CA GLU A 32 2.62 7.23 -11.35
C GLU A 32 1.95 5.86 -11.15
N GLY A 33 2.54 5.01 -10.30
CA GLY A 33 2.09 3.64 -10.06
C GLY A 33 0.64 3.58 -9.56
N GLN A 34 -0.12 2.64 -10.08
CA GLN A 34 -1.47 2.34 -9.59
C GLN A 34 -1.66 0.83 -9.64
N LEU A 35 -2.58 0.30 -8.84
CA LEU A 35 -2.96 -1.10 -8.94
C LEU A 35 -3.64 -1.35 -10.28
N ILE A 36 -3.04 -2.26 -11.06
CA ILE A 36 -3.56 -2.71 -12.35
C ILE A 36 -3.97 -4.16 -12.20
N THR A 37 -5.06 -4.52 -12.87
CA THR A 37 -5.61 -5.87 -12.86
C THR A 37 -5.79 -6.40 -14.27
N PHE A 38 -5.87 -7.72 -14.38
CA PHE A 38 -6.24 -8.42 -15.61
C PHE A 38 -7.28 -9.51 -15.33
N PRO A 39 -8.01 -10.01 -16.35
CA PRO A 39 -9.04 -11.02 -16.13
C PRO A 39 -8.50 -12.30 -15.50
N ASN A 40 -9.22 -12.85 -14.52
CA ASN A 40 -8.90 -14.17 -13.95
C ASN A 40 -9.01 -15.24 -15.07
N PRO A 41 -7.94 -15.98 -15.39
CA PRO A 41 -7.96 -16.98 -16.46
C PRO A 41 -8.81 -18.22 -16.13
N ARG A 42 -9.21 -18.41 -14.86
CA ARG A 42 -9.93 -19.57 -14.33
C ARG A 42 -11.06 -19.16 -13.38
N VAL A 43 -11.92 -18.25 -13.81
CA VAL A 43 -13.14 -17.86 -13.07
C VAL A 43 -13.94 -19.10 -12.64
N GLY A 44 -14.41 -19.10 -11.40
CA GLY A 44 -15.17 -20.20 -10.79
C GLY A 44 -14.32 -21.31 -10.17
N ARG A 45 -13.01 -21.37 -10.44
CA ARG A 45 -12.09 -22.24 -9.69
C ARG A 45 -11.40 -21.42 -8.60
N ARG A 46 -11.55 -21.85 -7.34
CA ARG A 46 -10.77 -21.29 -6.24
C ARG A 46 -9.33 -21.76 -6.32
N TYR A 47 -8.40 -20.82 -6.36
CA TYR A 47 -6.96 -21.06 -6.25
C TYR A 47 -6.33 -19.91 -5.48
N GLU A 48 -5.25 -20.20 -4.76
CA GLU A 48 -4.56 -19.22 -3.93
C GLU A 48 -3.37 -18.63 -4.68
N ILE A 49 -3.18 -17.32 -4.57
CA ILE A 49 -2.00 -16.60 -5.03
C ILE A 49 -1.29 -16.05 -3.79
N GLN A 50 -0.01 -16.34 -3.66
CA GLN A 50 0.87 -15.80 -2.63
C GLN A 50 1.91 -14.87 -3.26
N VAL A 51 1.99 -13.64 -2.77
CA VAL A 51 2.97 -12.63 -3.20
C VAL A 51 3.76 -12.17 -1.97
N THR A 52 5.09 -12.13 -2.12
CA THR A 52 6.01 -11.63 -1.10
C THR A 52 6.70 -10.38 -1.62
N LEU A 53 6.61 -9.29 -0.86
CA LEU A 53 7.18 -7.98 -1.19
C LEU A 53 8.14 -7.57 -0.06
N PRO A 54 9.42 -7.98 -0.14
CA PRO A 54 10.38 -7.83 0.97
C PRO A 54 10.96 -6.41 1.11
N GLU A 55 10.63 -5.50 0.20
CA GLU A 55 11.23 -4.15 0.12
C GLU A 55 10.25 -3.03 0.56
N PHE A 56 9.25 -3.36 1.39
CA PHE A 56 8.37 -2.33 1.93
C PHE A 56 9.12 -1.43 2.92
N THR A 57 8.90 -0.13 2.79
CA THR A 57 9.39 0.87 3.74
C THR A 57 8.46 2.07 3.79
N CYS A 58 8.38 2.71 4.96
CA CYS A 58 7.65 3.96 5.17
C CYS A 58 8.33 4.81 6.25
N LYS A 59 7.76 5.97 6.59
CA LYS A 59 8.26 6.83 7.67
C LYS A 59 7.31 6.80 8.87
N CYS A 60 7.87 6.68 10.06
CA CYS A 60 7.12 6.83 11.29
C CYS A 60 6.49 8.24 11.39
N PRO A 61 5.18 8.37 11.66
CA PRO A 61 4.51 9.66 11.75
C PRO A 61 5.08 10.59 12.82
N PHE A 62 5.63 10.03 13.90
CA PHE A 62 6.12 10.80 15.04
C PHE A 62 7.60 11.19 14.93
N SER A 63 8.44 10.24 14.54
CA SER A 63 9.91 10.42 14.54
C SER A 63 10.49 10.69 13.16
N GLY A 64 9.78 10.34 12.09
CA GLY A 64 10.29 10.37 10.73
C GLY A 64 11.32 9.29 10.39
N TYR A 65 11.67 8.40 11.33
CA TYR A 65 12.59 7.30 11.04
C TYR A 65 12.00 6.33 10.01
N PRO A 66 12.85 5.74 9.13
CA PRO A 66 12.41 4.76 8.14
C PRO A 66 12.09 3.42 8.79
N ASP A 67 10.88 2.94 8.58
CA ASP A 67 10.38 1.62 8.96
C ASP A 67 10.55 0.67 7.77
N PHE A 68 10.79 -0.62 8.05
CA PHE A 68 10.96 -1.65 7.02
C PHE A 68 10.11 -2.86 7.38
N ALA A 69 9.54 -3.51 6.37
CA ALA A 69 8.77 -4.73 6.56
C ALA A 69 8.86 -5.63 5.34
N THR A 70 8.52 -6.91 5.53
CA THR A 70 8.06 -7.75 4.42
C THR A 70 6.54 -7.76 4.42
N ILE A 71 5.94 -7.40 3.28
CA ILE A 71 4.51 -7.53 3.06
C ILE A 71 4.23 -8.87 2.38
N TYR A 72 3.34 -9.65 2.98
CA TYR A 72 2.81 -10.88 2.41
C TYR A 72 1.36 -10.64 2.01
N ILE A 73 1.03 -11.00 0.77
CA ILE A 73 -0.32 -10.97 0.23
C ILE A 73 -0.71 -12.40 -0.09
N THR A 74 -1.78 -12.89 0.51
CA THR A 74 -2.37 -14.19 0.19
C THR A 74 -3.81 -13.97 -0.18
N TYR A 75 -4.21 -14.29 -1.40
CA TYR A 75 -5.58 -14.04 -1.86
C TYR A 75 -6.10 -15.10 -2.81
N ILE A 76 -7.42 -15.22 -2.87
CA ILE A 76 -8.17 -16.02 -3.83
C ILE A 76 -8.90 -15.04 -4.76
N PRO A 77 -8.53 -14.96 -6.05
CA PRO A 77 -9.15 -14.02 -6.97
C PRO A 77 -10.60 -14.40 -7.31
N ASP A 78 -11.43 -13.39 -7.56
CA ASP A 78 -12.74 -13.56 -8.19
C ASP A 78 -12.63 -13.34 -9.72
N GLN A 79 -13.04 -12.18 -10.23
CA GLN A 79 -13.05 -11.89 -11.67
C GLN A 79 -11.70 -11.36 -12.19
N LYS A 80 -10.85 -10.85 -11.29
CA LYS A 80 -9.63 -10.13 -11.61
C LYS A 80 -8.44 -10.68 -10.82
N VAL A 81 -7.25 -10.53 -11.41
CA VAL A 81 -5.95 -10.84 -10.81
C VAL A 81 -5.11 -9.57 -10.85
N VAL A 82 -4.39 -9.28 -9.76
CA VAL A 82 -3.47 -8.14 -9.69
C VAL A 82 -2.22 -8.39 -10.54
N GLU A 83 -1.77 -7.38 -11.27
CA GLU A 83 -0.54 -7.40 -12.05
C GLU A 83 0.69 -7.16 -11.15
N LEU A 84 1.76 -7.95 -11.35
CA LEU A 84 2.88 -8.03 -10.42
C LEU A 84 3.78 -6.78 -10.43
N LYS A 85 3.99 -6.13 -11.59
CA LYS A 85 4.73 -4.86 -11.65
C LYS A 85 3.95 -3.75 -10.94
N ALA A 86 2.65 -3.68 -11.14
CA ALA A 86 1.76 -2.68 -10.55
C ALA A 86 1.76 -2.75 -9.02
N ILE A 87 1.55 -3.93 -8.42
CA ILE A 87 1.59 -4.08 -6.95
C ILE A 87 2.96 -3.74 -6.37
N LYS A 88 4.05 -4.09 -7.05
CA LYS A 88 5.41 -3.70 -6.65
C LYS A 88 5.58 -2.17 -6.63
N LEU A 89 5.14 -1.49 -7.70
CA LEU A 89 5.26 -0.03 -7.78
C LEU A 89 4.39 0.68 -6.73
N TYR A 90 3.16 0.18 -6.52
CA TYR A 90 2.25 0.67 -5.49
C TYR A 90 2.85 0.55 -4.08
N ILE A 91 3.39 -0.62 -3.70
CA ILE A 91 4.06 -0.79 -2.39
C ILE A 91 5.26 0.14 -2.25
N ASN A 92 6.01 0.38 -3.33
CA ASN A 92 7.16 1.29 -3.29
C ASN A 92 6.77 2.76 -3.06
N GLN A 93 5.51 3.16 -3.28
CA GLN A 93 5.03 4.51 -2.98
C GLN A 93 5.03 4.82 -1.48
N TYR A 94 5.03 3.79 -0.62
CA TYR A 94 5.02 3.98 0.82
C TYR A 94 6.33 4.57 1.37
N ARG A 95 7.43 4.52 0.60
CA ARG A 95 8.78 4.88 1.03
C ARG A 95 8.87 6.21 1.77
N ASP A 96 8.21 7.24 1.23
CA ASP A 96 8.27 8.59 1.77
C ASP A 96 7.00 9.02 2.52
N ARG A 97 6.04 8.10 2.69
CA ARG A 97 4.78 8.36 3.41
C ARG A 97 4.99 8.28 4.92
N TYR A 98 4.45 9.26 5.63
CA TYR A 98 4.34 9.26 7.09
C TYR A 98 3.08 8.51 7.50
N ILE A 99 3.22 7.25 7.92
CA ILE A 99 2.09 6.33 8.15
C ILE A 99 2.44 5.31 9.24
N SER A 100 1.48 4.96 10.09
CA SER A 100 1.70 3.94 11.12
C SER A 100 1.78 2.54 10.48
N HIS A 101 2.32 1.57 11.24
CA HIS A 101 2.38 0.19 10.77
C HIS A 101 0.96 -0.35 10.52
N GLU A 102 0.05 -0.11 11.45
CA GLU A 102 -1.35 -0.57 11.41
C GLU A 102 -2.09 0.01 10.21
N GLU A 103 -1.99 1.32 10.03
CA GLU A 103 -2.65 2.02 8.93
C GLU A 103 -2.10 1.56 7.58
N SER A 104 -0.79 1.38 7.47
CA SER A 104 -0.19 0.93 6.20
C SER A 104 -0.72 -0.44 5.75
N VAL A 105 -0.92 -1.39 6.68
CA VAL A 105 -1.42 -2.72 6.33
C VAL A 105 -2.91 -2.71 6.01
N ASN A 106 -3.71 -1.87 6.69
CA ASN A 106 -5.14 -1.72 6.38
C ASN A 106 -5.36 -1.00 5.04
N GLN A 107 -4.64 0.08 4.77
CA GLN A 107 -4.74 0.79 3.49
C GLN A 107 -4.37 -0.12 2.30
N ILE A 108 -3.33 -0.95 2.45
CA ILE A 108 -2.96 -1.94 1.42
C ILE A 108 -4.11 -2.92 1.16
N LEU A 109 -4.82 -3.36 2.21
CA LEU A 109 -5.98 -4.24 2.05
C LEU A 109 -7.10 -3.51 1.29
N ASP A 110 -7.47 -2.31 1.75
CA ASP A 110 -8.59 -1.55 1.18
C ASP A 110 -8.35 -1.27 -0.32
N ASP A 111 -7.16 -0.76 -0.67
CA ASP A 111 -6.81 -0.47 -2.06
C ASP A 111 -6.79 -1.74 -2.93
N PHE A 112 -6.36 -2.88 -2.37
CA PHE A 112 -6.37 -4.16 -3.09
C PHE A 112 -7.78 -4.67 -3.34
N VAL A 113 -8.66 -4.57 -2.34
CA VAL A 113 -10.08 -4.94 -2.46
C VAL A 113 -10.76 -4.05 -3.51
N ASP A 114 -10.54 -2.75 -3.46
CA ASP A 114 -11.09 -1.81 -4.46
C ASP A 114 -10.60 -2.11 -5.89
N ALA A 115 -9.33 -2.52 -6.04
CA ALA A 115 -8.76 -2.79 -7.36
C ALA A 115 -9.30 -4.06 -8.02
N CYS A 116 -9.45 -5.16 -7.26
CA CYS A 116 -9.70 -6.49 -7.84
C CYS A 116 -10.82 -7.31 -7.20
N ASP A 117 -11.42 -6.85 -6.09
CA ASP A 117 -12.59 -7.47 -5.42
C ASP A 117 -12.43 -9.00 -5.24
N PRO A 118 -11.39 -9.45 -4.51
CA PRO A 118 -11.07 -10.87 -4.37
C PRO A 118 -12.13 -11.60 -3.54
N LEU A 119 -12.25 -12.93 -3.70
CA LEU A 119 -13.10 -13.74 -2.83
C LEU A 119 -12.62 -13.69 -1.38
N GLU A 120 -11.31 -13.84 -1.19
CA GLU A 120 -10.64 -13.81 0.10
C GLU A 120 -9.28 -13.16 -0.06
N ILE A 121 -8.86 -12.41 0.96
CA ILE A 121 -7.50 -11.87 1.03
C ILE A 121 -7.05 -11.72 2.48
N THR A 122 -5.77 -11.98 2.69
CA THR A 122 -5.02 -11.63 3.90
C THR A 122 -3.80 -10.80 3.50
N ILE A 123 -3.63 -9.64 4.15
CA ILE A 123 -2.38 -8.89 4.12
C ILE A 123 -1.70 -9.07 5.47
N LYS A 124 -0.42 -9.46 5.45
CA LYS A 124 0.43 -9.52 6.64
C LYS A 124 1.64 -8.60 6.44
N GLY A 125 1.81 -7.62 7.32
CA GLY A 125 3.04 -6.84 7.44
C GLY A 125 3.90 -7.36 8.58
N ASP A 126 5.11 -7.85 8.26
CA ASP A 126 6.11 -8.33 9.21
C ASP A 126 7.22 -7.27 9.32
N PHE A 127 7.13 -6.41 10.34
CA PHE A 127 7.99 -5.23 10.47
C PHE A 127 9.30 -5.56 11.17
N ASN A 128 10.39 -4.96 10.74
CA ASN A 128 11.68 -5.10 11.40
C ASN A 128 11.63 -4.52 12.83
N PRO A 129 12.34 -5.12 13.80
CA PRO A 129 12.29 -4.67 15.18
C PRO A 129 12.73 -3.22 15.38
N ARG A 130 12.02 -2.50 16.27
CA ARG A 130 12.38 -1.16 16.75
C ARG A 130 12.37 -1.10 18.26
N GLY A 131 13.44 -0.56 18.85
CA GLY A 131 13.57 -0.53 20.31
C GLY A 131 13.49 -1.91 20.96
N ASN A 132 13.95 -2.95 20.26
CA ASN A 132 13.84 -4.35 20.65
C ASN A 132 12.40 -4.92 20.68
N VAL A 133 11.45 -4.27 20.00
CA VAL A 133 10.06 -4.73 19.84
C VAL A 133 9.82 -5.13 18.39
N HIS A 134 9.33 -6.34 18.17
CA HIS A 134 8.94 -6.88 16.86
C HIS A 134 7.42 -6.83 16.72
N THR A 135 6.94 -6.36 15.57
CA THR A 135 5.50 -6.20 15.32
C THR A 135 5.10 -6.90 14.03
N VAL A 136 4.04 -7.68 14.11
CA VAL A 136 3.38 -8.30 12.97
C VAL A 136 1.93 -7.85 12.98
N ILE A 137 1.46 -7.30 11.86
CA ILE A 137 0.06 -6.92 11.67
C ILE A 137 -0.52 -7.79 10.57
N SER A 138 -1.74 -8.28 10.78
CA SER A 138 -2.47 -9.10 9.82
C SER A 138 -3.92 -8.65 9.76
N VAL A 139 -4.43 -8.45 8.55
CA VAL A 139 -5.80 -8.02 8.27
C VAL A 139 -6.38 -8.90 7.18
N LYS A 140 -7.69 -9.16 7.23
CA LYS A 140 -8.38 -10.07 6.33
C LYS A 140 -9.67 -9.45 5.79
N HIS A 141 -9.98 -9.77 4.55
CA HIS A 141 -11.27 -9.51 3.92
C HIS A 141 -11.78 -10.81 3.29
N GLU A 142 -13.09 -11.03 3.41
CA GLU A 142 -13.82 -12.10 2.75
C GLU A 142 -15.07 -11.48 2.11
N LYS A 143 -15.22 -11.70 0.81
CA LYS A 143 -16.36 -11.21 0.04
C LYS A 143 -17.61 -11.95 0.47
N LYS A 144 -18.64 -11.19 0.87
CA LYS A 144 -19.96 -11.78 1.17
C LYS A 144 -20.60 -12.24 -0.14
N ILE A 145 -20.94 -13.52 -0.21
CA ILE A 145 -21.71 -14.08 -1.31
C ILE A 145 -23.18 -13.99 -0.89
N ASP A 146 -23.90 -13.05 -1.49
CA ASP A 146 -25.37 -12.97 -1.41
C ASP A 146 -26.05 -14.00 -2.32
#